data_AF-A0AAN7RCX1-F1
#
_entry.id   AF-A0AAN7RCX1-F1
#
_cell.length_a   1.000
_cell.length_b   1.000
_cell.length_c   1.000
_cell.angle_alpha   90.00
_cell.angle_beta   90.00
_cell.angle_gamma   90.00
#
_symmetry.space_group_name_H-M   'P 1'
#
loop_
_entity.id
_entity.type
_entity.pdbx_description
1 polymer ?
#
loop_
_entity_poly.entity_id
_entity_poly.type
_entity_poly.pdbx_seq_one_letter_code
_entity_poly.pdbx_strand_id
1 'polypeptide(L)' 'MTSVIGSPYREKVDLDGMTSVIGSPYREKVDLDGMTSVIGSPYREKVDLDGMTSVIGSPYREKVDLDGLRTAEK' A
#
# COMPACT_ATOMS: atom_id res chain seq x y z
N MET A 1 13.76 -7.13 2.87
CA MET A 1 13.39 -5.76 2.45
C MET A 1 13.19 -5.77 0.96
N THR A 2 11.94 -5.62 0.52
CA THR A 2 11.58 -5.60 -0.91
C THR A 2 11.24 -4.16 -1.30
N SER A 3 11.79 -3.68 -2.41
CA SER A 3 11.50 -2.33 -2.93
C SER A 3 10.92 -2.42 -4.32
N VAL A 4 9.79 -1.75 -4.55
CA VAL A 4 9.13 -1.66 -5.86
C VAL A 4 9.10 -0.21 -6.29
N ILE A 5 9.69 0.08 -7.46
CA ILE A 5 9.80 1.43 -8.02
C ILE A 5 9.06 1.48 -9.35
N GLY A 6 8.17 2.47 -9.52
CA GLY A 6 7.46 2.75 -10.78
C GLY A 6 5.94 2.74 -10.63
N SER A 7 5.24 2.70 -11.77
CA SER A 7 3.76 2.69 -11.84
C SER A 7 3.23 1.33 -12.32
N PRO A 8 3.42 0.23 -11.56
CA PRO A 8 2.92 -1.07 -11.96
C PRO A 8 1.39 -1.10 -11.87
N TYR A 9 0.76 -1.66 -12.91
CA TYR A 9 -0.62 -2.12 -12.84
C TYR A 9 -0.60 -3.56 -12.34
N ARG A 10 -1.28 -3.83 -11.21
CA ARG A 10 -1.37 -5.19 -10.66
C ARG A 10 -2.77 -5.45 -10.14
N GLU A 11 -3.36 -6.57 -10.54
CA GLU A 11 -4.67 -7.00 -10.05
C GLU A 11 -4.64 -7.32 -8.55
N LYS A 12 -3.60 -8.04 -8.10
CA LYS A 12 -3.37 -8.38 -6.69
C LYS A 12 -1.93 -8.14 -6.30
N VAL A 13 -1.74 -7.60 -5.09
CA VAL A 13 -0.43 -7.52 -4.45
C VAL A 13 -0.56 -8.01 -3.03
N ASP A 14 0.32 -8.94 -2.69
CA ASP A 14 0.47 -9.51 -1.37
C ASP A 14 1.90 -9.22 -0.93
N LEU A 15 2.08 -8.52 0.20
CA LEU A 15 3.38 -8.15 0.72
C LEU A 15 3.44 -8.50 2.20
N ASP A 16 4.38 -9.38 2.53
CA ASP A 16 4.69 -9.78 3.89
C ASP A 16 6.06 -9.21 4.31
N GLY A 17 6.16 -8.73 5.55
CA GLY A 17 7.38 -8.21 6.17
C GLY A 17 7.66 -6.74 5.87
N MET A 18 8.95 -6.38 5.75
CA MET A 18 9.37 -4.99 5.51
C MET A 18 9.40 -4.65 4.01
N THR A 19 8.43 -3.84 3.55
CA THR A 19 8.29 -3.47 2.14
C THR A 19 8.20 -1.95 1.93
N SER A 20 8.90 -1.46 0.90
CA SER A 20 8.76 -0.07 0.42
C SER A 20 8.26 -0.03 -1.03
N VAL A 21 7.27 0.82 -1.29
CA VAL A 21 6.70 1.05 -2.62
C VAL A 21 6.82 2.53 -2.96
N ILE A 22 7.44 2.87 -4.09
CA ILE A 22 7.64 4.24 -4.55
C ILE A 22 7.04 4.39 -5.95
N GLY A 23 6.02 5.25 -6.09
CA GLY A 23 5.35 5.56 -7.36
C GLY A 23 3.82 5.64 -7.27
N SER A 24 3.15 5.59 -8.41
CA SER A 24 1.68 5.66 -8.52
C SER A 24 1.10 4.33 -9.02
N PRO A 25 1.16 3.25 -8.23
CA PRO A 25 0.62 1.97 -8.66
C PRO A 25 -0.91 2.01 -8.68
N TYR A 26 -1.50 1.36 -9.68
CA TYR A 26 -2.92 1.04 -9.72
C TYR A 26 -3.09 -0.42 -9.29
N ARG A 27 -3.88 -0.65 -8.23
CA ARG A 27 -4.06 -1.99 -7.65
C ARG A 27 -5.52 -2.28 -7.31
N GLU A 28 -6.05 -3.42 -7.76
CA GLU A 28 -7.44 -3.80 -7.45
C GLU A 28 -7.55 -4.32 -6.02
N LYS A 29 -6.63 -5.19 -5.61
CA LYS A 29 -6.51 -5.69 -4.24
C LYS A 29 -5.09 -5.62 -3.73
N VAL A 30 -4.93 -5.14 -2.50
CA VAL A 30 -3.66 -5.06 -1.81
C VAL A 30 -3.84 -5.66 -0.43
N ASP A 31 -3.05 -6.67 -0.13
CA ASP A 31 -2.90 -7.25 1.20
C ASP A 31 -1.48 -6.92 1.68
N LEU A 32 -1.35 -6.25 2.82
CA LEU A 32 -0.06 -5.95 3.43
C LEU A 32 -0.07 -6.49 4.86
N ASP A 33 0.84 -7.40 5.14
CA ASP A 33 1.13 -7.89 6.48
C ASP A 33 2.53 -7.41 6.91
N GLY A 34 2.65 -6.84 8.10
CA GLY A 34 3.91 -6.34 8.64
C GLY A 34 4.14 -4.83 8.45
N MET A 35 5.36 -4.43 8.04
CA MET A 35 5.80 -3.03 8.05
C MET A 35 5.92 -2.50 6.62
N THR A 36 4.93 -1.73 6.18
CA THR A 36 4.88 -1.25 4.78
C THR A 36 4.92 0.27 4.67
N SER A 37 5.82 0.79 3.84
CA SER A 37 5.88 2.20 3.46
C SER A 37 5.53 2.41 1.99
N VAL A 38 4.64 3.36 1.71
CA VAL A 38 4.17 3.68 0.36
C VAL A 38 4.35 5.18 0.13
N ILE A 39 5.09 5.55 -0.91
CA ILE A 39 5.34 6.95 -1.27
C ILE A 39 4.80 7.19 -2.68
N GLY A 40 3.78 8.05 -2.80
CA GLY A 40 3.16 8.45 -4.06
C GLY A 40 1.63 8.50 -4.00
N SER A 41 0.99 8.48 -5.18
CA SER A 41 -0.48 8.57 -5.32
C SER A 41 -1.05 7.25 -5.85
N PRO A 42 -1.13 6.20 -5.02
CA PRO A 42 -1.68 4.92 -5.46
C PRO A 42 -3.20 5.00 -5.60
N TYR A 43 -3.73 4.33 -6.62
CA TYR A 43 -5.16 4.06 -6.74
C TYR A 43 -5.42 2.63 -6.30
N ARG A 44 -6.31 2.43 -5.31
CA ARG A 44 -6.59 1.11 -4.74
C ARG A 44 -8.09 0.87 -4.59
N GLU A 45 -8.60 -0.22 -5.13
CA GLU A 45 -10.03 -0.56 -4.97
C GLU A 45 -10.30 -1.22 -3.60
N LYS A 46 -9.48 -2.20 -3.21
CA LYS A 46 -9.52 -2.85 -1.90
C LYS A 46 -8.14 -2.93 -1.27
N VAL A 47 -8.05 -2.55 -0.01
CA VAL A 47 -6.82 -2.68 0.79
C VAL A 47 -7.15 -3.36 2.09
N ASP A 48 -6.52 -4.50 2.33
CA ASP A 48 -6.42 -5.11 3.64
C ASP A 48 -5.02 -4.81 4.19
N LEU A 49 -4.95 -4.45 5.48
CA LEU A 49 -3.70 -4.17 6.15
C LEU A 49 -3.70 -4.76 7.54
N ASP A 50 -2.75 -5.64 7.76
CA ASP A 50 -2.38 -6.12 9.07
C ASP A 50 -0.98 -5.57 9.43
N GLY A 51 -0.82 -5.04 10.64
CA GLY A 51 0.45 -4.41 11.07
C GLY A 51 0.58 -2.89 10.81
N MET A 52 1.80 -2.42 10.55
CA MET A 52 2.15 -0.99 10.57
C MET A 52 2.38 -0.45 9.16
N THR A 53 1.47 0.41 8.70
CA THR A 53 1.53 0.97 7.33
C THR A 53 1.64 2.48 7.33
N SER A 54 2.66 2.99 6.64
CA SER A 54 2.86 4.41 6.40
C SER A 54 2.62 4.74 4.92
N VAL A 55 1.73 5.69 4.63
CA VAL A 55 1.49 6.16 3.26
C VAL A 55 1.70 7.65 3.18
N ILE A 56 2.63 8.06 2.33
CA ILE A 56 3.01 9.45 2.07
C ILE A 56 2.51 9.81 0.68
N GLY A 57 1.56 10.74 0.59
CA GLY A 57 0.95 11.21 -0.66
C GLY A 57 -0.58 11.16 -0.66
N SER A 58 -1.18 11.25 -1.84
CA SER A 58 -2.65 11.31 -2.01
C SER A 58 -3.20 9.99 -2.60
N PRO A 59 -3.44 8.97 -1.77
CA PRO A 59 -4.04 7.73 -2.23
C PRO A 59 -5.53 7.92 -2.53
N TYR A 60 -6.01 7.34 -3.62
CA TYR A 60 -7.44 7.15 -3.85
C TYR A 60 -7.82 5.72 -3.45
N ARG A 61 -8.76 5.55 -2.53
CA ARG A 61 -9.16 4.24 -1.99
C ARG A 61 -10.67 4.09 -1.98
N GLU A 62 -11.19 2.98 -2.50
CA GLU A 62 -12.63 2.68 -2.46
C GLU A 62 -13.03 1.91 -1.20
N LYS A 63 -12.26 0.89 -0.80
CA LYS A 63 -12.46 0.12 0.43
C LYS A 63 -11.16 -0.19 1.16
N VAL A 64 -11.22 -0.08 2.48
CA VAL A 64 -10.10 -0.29 3.39
C VAL A 64 -10.61 -1.12 4.57
N ASP A 65 -10.00 -2.27 4.78
CA ASP A 65 -9.99 -2.96 6.07
C ASP A 65 -8.61 -2.77 6.72
N LEU A 66 -8.62 -2.68 8.05
CA LEU A 66 -7.48 -2.25 8.86
C LEU A 66 -7.51 -2.99 10.19
N ASP A 67 -6.61 -3.94 10.36
CA ASP A 67 -6.32 -4.59 11.63
C ASP A 67 -4.94 -4.16 12.18
N GLY A 68 -4.57 -2.89 11.96
CA GLY A 68 -3.26 -2.37 12.31
C GLY A 68 -3.13 -0.84 12.39
N LEU A 69 -1.93 -0.36 12.72
CA LEU A 69 -1.64 1.07 12.89
C LEU A 69 -1.34 1.71 11.53
N ARG A 70 -2.15 2.71 11.15
CA ARG A 70 -1.97 3.49 9.92
C ARG A 70 -1.55 4.92 10.21
N THR A 71 -0.52 5.37 9.52
CA THR A 71 -0.16 6.78 9.44
C THR A 71 -0.22 7.22 7.98
N ALA A 72 -1.06 8.21 7.70
CA ALA A 72 -1.13 8.84 6.39
C ALA A 72 -0.66 10.28 6.55
N GLU A 73 0.49 10.60 5.95
CA GLU A 73 0.98 11.97 5.87
C GLU A 73 0.61 12.55 4.50
N LYS A 74 0.05 13.76 4.51
CA LYS A 74 -0.34 14.49 3.30
C LYS A 74 0.85 15.13 2.62
#